data_AF-A0A366HAE4-F1
#
_entry.id   AF-A0A366HAE4-F1
#
_cell.length_a   1.000
_cell.length_b   1.000
_cell.length_c   1.000
_cell.angle_alpha   90.00
_cell.angle_beta   90.00
_cell.angle_gamma   90.00
#
_symmetry.space_group_name_H-M   'P 1'
#
loop_
_entity.id
_entity.type
_entity.pdbx_description
1 polymer ?
#
loop_
_entity_poly.entity_id
_entity_poly.type
_entity_poly.pdbx_seq_one_letter_code
_entity_poly.pdbx_strand_id
1 'polypeptide(L)'
;MNLQELYDWIFHQRPDGEGLSLKATGFVVGALLVLSHLWAYLKSEQAMAIAKNFPRNRAWGIALLAVGAVWSYFLVSYMDMGEFFTWRRWLVMLLPVTFVLVVSFVPEFLAVRALGALLLLAASPVLHAAFLQPQTSRLLVPILAYVWVLGGMFLVGMPYLLRDGITWATANPGRWKMASAGGAAYGVLMLVVAAIAW
;
A
#
# COMPACT_ATOMS: atom_id res chain seq x y z
N MET A 1 8.39 11.59 19.68
CA MET A 1 8.55 11.86 18.24
C MET A 1 7.37 12.69 17.77
N ASN A 2 7.59 13.92 17.34
CA ASN A 2 6.54 14.74 16.75
C ASN A 2 6.24 14.29 15.29
N LEU A 3 5.25 14.89 14.62
CA LEU A 3 4.85 14.46 13.27
C LEU A 3 5.90 14.80 12.19
N GLN A 4 6.65 15.89 12.32
CA GLN A 4 7.76 16.21 11.41
C GLN A 4 8.89 15.19 11.58
N GLU A 5 9.31 14.91 12.82
CA GLU A 5 10.34 13.91 13.12
C GLU A 5 9.95 12.50 12.67
N LEU A 6 8.64 12.18 12.64
CA LEU A 6 8.11 10.95 12.07
C LEU A 6 8.27 10.95 10.55
N TYR A 7 7.91 12.04 9.88
CA TYR A 7 8.09 12.19 8.43
C TYR A 7 9.57 12.04 8.07
N ASP A 8 10.44 12.79 8.74
CA ASP A 8 11.88 12.77 8.49
C ASP A 8 12.48 11.38 8.70
N TRP A 9 12.00 10.65 9.71
CA TRP A 9 12.43 9.26 9.95
C TRP A 9 11.96 8.29 8.87
N ILE A 10 10.71 8.39 8.42
CA ILE A 10 10.17 7.52 7.35
C ILE A 10 10.93 7.75 6.03
N PHE A 11 11.25 9.01 5.72
CA PHE A 11 11.82 9.41 4.43
C PHE A 11 13.33 9.68 4.47
N HIS A 12 14.02 9.25 5.53
CA HIS A 12 15.49 9.39 5.69
C HIS A 12 15.98 10.84 5.53
N GLN A 13 15.21 11.81 6.03
CA GLN A 13 15.56 13.24 6.02
C GLN A 13 16.13 13.72 7.35
N ARG A 14 16.34 12.82 8.32
CA ARG A 14 16.94 13.21 9.58
C ARG A 14 18.44 13.56 9.43
N PRO A 15 18.94 14.55 10.18
CA PRO A 15 20.35 14.94 10.14
C PRO A 15 21.32 13.86 10.62
N ASP A 16 20.87 12.96 11.49
CA ASP A 16 21.65 11.85 12.05
C ASP A 16 21.79 10.66 11.08
N GLY A 17 21.09 10.69 9.93
CA GLY A 17 21.04 9.61 8.96
C GLY A 17 20.20 8.41 9.41
N GLU A 18 19.54 8.49 10.57
CA GLU A 18 18.63 7.45 11.04
C GLU A 18 17.30 7.52 10.30
N GLY A 19 16.78 6.36 9.93
CA GLY A 19 15.51 6.27 9.23
C GLY A 19 14.89 4.89 9.31
N LEU A 20 13.78 4.74 8.60
CA LEU A 20 13.10 3.46 8.44
C LEU A 20 14.01 2.45 7.70
N SER A 21 14.67 1.58 8.47
CA SER A 21 15.65 0.65 7.90
C SER A 21 15.05 -0.33 6.91
N LEU A 22 15.87 -0.76 5.94
CA LEU A 22 15.53 -1.83 5.00
C LEU A 22 15.07 -3.09 5.73
N LYS A 23 15.77 -3.46 6.81
CA LYS A 23 15.46 -4.61 7.64
C LYS A 23 14.08 -4.51 8.28
N ALA A 24 13.77 -3.39 8.95
CA ALA A 24 12.48 -3.18 9.58
C ALA A 24 11.34 -3.20 8.55
N THR A 25 11.54 -2.54 7.41
CA THR A 25 10.60 -2.56 6.28
C THR A 25 10.36 -3.97 5.78
N GLY A 26 11.43 -4.74 5.60
CA GLY A 26 11.39 -6.15 5.20
C GLY A 26 10.58 -7.02 6.16
N PHE A 27 10.80 -6.85 7.46
CA PHE A 27 10.04 -7.58 8.47
C PHE A 27 8.56 -7.21 8.47
N VAL A 28 8.24 -5.91 8.44
CA VAL A 28 6.85 -5.44 8.46
C VAL A 28 6.11 -5.89 7.20
N VAL A 29 6.67 -5.64 6.01
CA VAL A 29 6.05 -6.01 4.74
C VAL A 29 5.97 -7.53 4.60
N GLY A 30 7.05 -8.24 4.92
CA GLY A 30 7.09 -9.70 4.89
C GLY A 30 6.05 -10.32 5.82
N ALA A 31 5.93 -9.83 7.06
CA ALA A 31 4.96 -10.32 8.03
C ALA A 31 3.52 -10.04 7.56
N LEU A 32 3.24 -8.83 7.05
CA LEU A 32 1.92 -8.50 6.50
C LEU A 32 1.55 -9.42 5.33
N LEU A 33 2.48 -9.69 4.42
CA LEU A 33 2.26 -10.61 3.30
C LEU A 33 2.01 -12.04 3.78
N VAL A 34 2.84 -12.58 4.67
CA VAL A 34 2.67 -13.94 5.20
C VAL A 34 1.34 -14.06 5.93
N LEU A 35 1.04 -13.16 6.87
CA LEU A 35 -0.17 -13.25 7.68
C LEU A 35 -1.44 -13.16 6.82
N SER A 36 -1.49 -12.18 5.91
CA SER A 36 -2.65 -12.00 5.02
C SER A 36 -2.86 -13.17 4.07
N HIS A 37 -1.80 -13.64 3.42
CA HIS A 37 -1.89 -14.69 2.40
C HIS A 37 -1.99 -16.10 3.00
N LEU A 38 -1.36 -16.35 4.15
CA LEU A 38 -1.53 -17.61 4.88
C LEU A 38 -2.95 -17.72 5.43
N TRP A 39 -3.51 -16.64 5.96
CA TRP A 39 -4.92 -16.63 6.34
C TRP A 39 -5.84 -16.87 5.12
N ALA A 40 -5.58 -16.21 3.99
CA ALA A 40 -6.32 -16.43 2.75
C ALA A 40 -6.20 -17.88 2.23
N TYR A 41 -5.07 -18.54 2.46
CA TYR A 41 -4.87 -19.95 2.12
C TYR A 41 -5.65 -20.88 3.06
N LEU A 42 -5.48 -20.72 4.37
CA LEU A 42 -6.08 -21.58 5.40
C LEU A 42 -7.60 -21.43 5.49
N LYS A 43 -8.12 -20.21 5.31
CA LYS A 43 -9.55 -19.86 5.37
C LYS A 43 -10.07 -19.46 3.99
N SER A 44 -9.73 -20.27 2.98
CA SER A 44 -10.03 -20.03 1.55
C SER A 44 -11.48 -19.59 1.31
N GLU A 45 -12.49 -20.32 1.79
CA GLU A 45 -13.90 -19.99 1.50
C GLU A 45 -14.31 -18.61 2.05
N GLN A 46 -13.94 -18.31 3.30
CA GLN A 46 -14.24 -17.02 3.93
C GLN A 46 -13.51 -15.88 3.23
N ALA A 47 -12.23 -16.08 2.91
CA ALA A 47 -11.42 -15.09 2.23
C ALA A 47 -11.94 -14.80 0.81
N MET A 48 -12.37 -15.83 0.06
CA MET A 48 -13.00 -15.68 -1.24
C MET A 48 -14.33 -14.91 -1.15
N ALA A 49 -15.16 -15.17 -0.13
CA ALA A 49 -16.42 -14.47 0.07
C ALA A 49 -16.20 -12.98 0.39
N ILE A 50 -15.24 -12.67 1.26
CA ILE A 50 -14.85 -11.30 1.59
C ILE A 50 -14.30 -10.59 0.35
N ALA A 51 -13.41 -11.24 -0.41
CA ALA A 51 -12.84 -10.69 -1.63
C ALA A 51 -13.92 -10.36 -2.66
N LYS A 52 -14.91 -11.25 -2.89
CA LYS A 52 -16.01 -10.99 -3.83
C LYS A 52 -16.87 -9.79 -3.44
N ASN A 53 -17.05 -9.56 -2.15
CA ASN A 53 -17.86 -8.44 -1.63
C ASN A 53 -17.10 -7.13 -1.54
N PHE A 54 -15.76 -7.17 -1.44
CA PHE A 54 -14.92 -6.00 -1.23
C PHE A 54 -15.08 -4.90 -2.31
N PRO A 55 -15.03 -5.18 -3.63
CA PRO A 55 -15.09 -4.14 -4.65
C PRO A 55 -16.32 -3.24 -4.60
N ARG A 56 -17.44 -3.73 -4.09
CA ARG A 56 -18.72 -3.00 -4.00
C ARG A 56 -19.05 -2.53 -2.58
N ASN A 57 -18.20 -2.79 -1.60
CA ASN A 57 -18.47 -2.40 -0.22
C ASN A 57 -18.13 -0.93 0.02
N ARG A 58 -19.18 -0.10 0.17
CA ARG A 58 -19.03 1.34 0.38
C ARG A 58 -18.37 1.69 1.72
N ALA A 59 -18.65 0.93 2.79
CA ALA A 59 -18.07 1.20 4.10
C ALA A 59 -16.54 1.04 4.08
N TRP A 60 -16.05 -0.05 3.46
CA TRP A 60 -14.62 -0.23 3.22
C TRP A 60 -14.04 0.88 2.33
N GLY A 61 -14.79 1.31 1.31
CA GLY A 61 -14.38 2.44 0.48
C GLY A 61 -14.16 3.74 1.24
N ILE A 62 -15.12 4.12 2.08
CA ILE A 62 -15.00 5.33 2.90
C ILE A 62 -13.86 5.19 3.90
N ALA A 63 -13.74 4.04 4.58
CA ALA A 63 -12.68 3.81 5.56
C ALA A 63 -11.28 3.88 4.93
N LEU A 64 -11.05 3.18 3.82
CA LEU A 64 -9.75 3.20 3.12
C LEU A 64 -9.44 4.59 2.55
N LEU A 65 -10.45 5.28 2.01
CA LEU A 65 -10.27 6.63 1.50
C LEU A 65 -9.93 7.60 2.64
N ALA A 66 -10.55 7.45 3.81
CA ALA A 66 -10.26 8.28 4.97
C ALA A 66 -8.82 8.09 5.45
N VAL A 67 -8.35 6.84 5.53
CA VAL A 67 -6.94 6.53 5.82
C VAL A 67 -6.02 7.17 4.78
N GLY A 68 -6.35 7.03 3.49
CA GLY A 68 -5.57 7.63 2.40
C GLY A 68 -5.57 9.16 2.43
N ALA A 69 -6.68 9.79 2.81
CA ALA A 69 -6.80 11.23 2.95
C ALA A 69 -5.98 11.76 4.13
N VAL A 70 -6.04 11.09 5.29
CA VAL A 70 -5.23 11.43 6.47
C VAL A 70 -3.75 11.25 6.17
N TRP A 71 -3.36 10.15 5.51
CA TRP A 71 -1.97 9.92 5.13
C TRP A 71 -1.50 10.94 4.10
N SER A 72 -2.30 11.24 3.08
CA SER A 72 -1.99 12.30 2.11
C SER A 72 -1.85 13.66 2.79
N TYR A 73 -2.72 13.97 3.76
CA TYR A 73 -2.65 15.21 4.53
C TYR A 73 -1.34 15.29 5.31
N PHE A 74 -0.96 14.21 6.00
CA PHE A 74 0.32 14.10 6.70
C PHE A 74 1.50 14.36 5.74
N LEU A 75 1.53 13.67 4.59
CA LEU A 75 2.62 13.84 3.62
C LEU A 75 2.69 15.27 3.09
N VAL A 76 1.57 15.84 2.61
CA VAL A 76 1.52 17.21 2.07
C VAL A 76 1.82 18.25 3.15
N SER A 77 1.61 17.95 4.44
CA SER A 77 1.94 18.88 5.52
C SER A 77 3.45 18.99 5.77
N TYR A 78 4.19 17.90 5.60
CA TYR A 78 5.60 17.82 6.04
C TYR A 78 6.62 17.59 4.91
N MET A 79 6.18 17.12 3.74
CA MET A 79 7.10 16.91 2.62
C MET A 79 7.73 18.21 2.16
N ASP A 80 9.00 18.12 1.76
CA ASP A 80 9.62 19.19 1.00
C ASP A 80 8.94 19.27 -0.38
N MET A 81 8.33 20.42 -0.66
CA MET A 81 7.64 20.69 -1.92
C MET A 81 8.54 21.38 -2.94
N GLY A 82 9.80 21.68 -2.58
CA GLY A 82 10.69 22.53 -3.36
C GLY A 82 9.98 23.82 -3.77
N GLU A 83 9.96 24.09 -5.08
CA GLU A 83 9.34 25.27 -5.68
C GLU A 83 7.81 25.37 -5.47
N PHE A 84 7.13 24.28 -5.10
CA PHE A 84 5.68 24.26 -4.90
C PHE A 84 5.24 24.63 -3.46
N PHE A 85 6.14 25.15 -2.61
CA PHE A 85 5.79 25.45 -1.20
C PHE A 85 4.60 26.41 -1.04
N THR A 86 4.41 27.35 -1.96
CA THR A 86 3.25 28.29 -1.99
C THR A 86 1.92 27.57 -2.22
N TRP A 87 1.94 26.40 -2.87
CA TRP A 87 0.76 25.57 -3.11
C TRP A 87 0.37 24.71 -1.92
N ARG A 88 1.24 24.54 -0.91
CA ARG A 88 0.99 23.69 0.26
C ARG A 88 -0.38 23.95 0.87
N ARG A 89 -0.67 25.22 1.20
CA ARG A 89 -1.93 25.61 1.83
C ARG A 89 -3.13 25.17 0.99
N TRP A 90 -3.08 25.37 -0.32
CA TRP A 90 -4.15 25.00 -1.25
C TRP A 90 -4.34 23.49 -1.33
N LEU A 91 -3.25 22.72 -1.45
CA LEU A 91 -3.30 21.25 -1.49
C LEU A 91 -3.87 20.67 -0.19
N VAL A 92 -3.45 21.18 0.96
CA VAL A 92 -3.95 20.78 2.27
C VAL A 92 -5.45 21.05 2.42
N MET A 93 -5.94 22.21 1.95
CA MET A 93 -7.37 22.54 1.95
C MET A 93 -8.16 21.72 0.93
N LEU A 94 -7.56 21.34 -0.20
CA LEU A 94 -8.21 20.57 -1.26
C LEU A 94 -8.45 19.11 -0.85
N LEU A 95 -7.60 18.53 0.00
CA LEU A 95 -7.75 17.13 0.45
C LEU A 95 -9.10 16.82 1.12
N PRO A 96 -9.57 17.54 2.16
CA PRO A 96 -10.87 17.26 2.77
C PRO A 96 -12.03 17.52 1.80
N VAL A 97 -11.92 18.55 0.94
CA VAL A 97 -12.91 18.82 -0.10
C VAL A 97 -12.99 17.64 -1.08
N THR A 98 -11.85 17.16 -1.56
CA THR A 98 -11.77 16.02 -2.48
C THR A 98 -12.31 14.75 -1.84
N PHE A 99 -12.01 14.51 -0.55
CA PHE A 99 -12.58 13.38 0.19
C PHE A 99 -14.11 13.42 0.17
N VAL A 100 -14.72 14.55 0.53
CA VAL A 100 -16.20 14.70 0.53
C VAL A 100 -16.77 14.53 -0.87
N LEU A 101 -16.15 15.15 -1.88
CA LEU A 101 -16.60 15.05 -3.27
C LEU A 101 -16.54 13.61 -3.78
N VAL A 102 -15.45 12.88 -3.54
CA VAL A 102 -15.29 11.50 -3.99
C VAL A 102 -16.30 10.57 -3.28
N VAL A 103 -16.51 10.74 -1.97
CA VAL A 103 -17.50 9.94 -1.22
C VAL A 103 -18.92 10.16 -1.71
N SER A 104 -19.27 11.39 -2.09
CA SER A 104 -20.61 11.76 -2.56
C SER A 104 -20.86 11.39 -4.01
N PHE A 105 -19.92 11.70 -4.92
CA PHE A 105 -20.12 11.63 -6.36
C PHE A 105 -19.53 10.38 -7.02
N VAL A 106 -18.65 9.63 -6.35
CA VAL A 106 -18.00 8.42 -6.90
C VAL A 106 -18.30 7.19 -6.04
N PRO A 107 -19.58 6.79 -5.88
CA PRO A 107 -19.94 5.69 -4.99
C PRO A 107 -19.52 4.31 -5.55
N GLU A 108 -19.48 4.15 -6.88
CA GLU A 108 -19.16 2.87 -7.50
C GLU A 108 -17.68 2.53 -7.34
N PHE A 109 -17.36 1.32 -6.89
CA PHE A 109 -15.99 0.83 -6.72
C PHE A 109 -15.06 1.74 -5.88
N LEU A 110 -15.65 2.48 -4.93
CA LEU A 110 -14.89 3.38 -4.06
C LEU A 110 -13.77 2.65 -3.30
N ALA A 111 -14.05 1.43 -2.80
CA ALA A 111 -13.08 0.58 -2.12
C ALA A 111 -11.88 0.23 -2.98
N VAL A 112 -12.09 -0.05 -4.27
CA VAL A 112 -11.01 -0.43 -5.18
C VAL A 112 -10.10 0.77 -5.48
N ARG A 113 -10.69 1.94 -5.74
CA ARG A 113 -9.90 3.16 -5.99
C ARG A 113 -9.13 3.59 -4.75
N ALA A 114 -9.78 3.55 -3.59
CA ALA A 114 -9.14 3.87 -2.32
C ALA A 114 -7.99 2.90 -2.00
N LEU A 115 -8.17 1.60 -2.25
CA LEU A 115 -7.09 0.62 -2.16
C LEU A 115 -5.94 0.97 -3.11
N GLY A 116 -6.24 1.32 -4.37
CA GLY A 116 -5.23 1.72 -5.34
C GLY A 116 -4.43 2.95 -4.90
N ALA A 117 -5.12 3.97 -4.38
CA ALA A 117 -4.47 5.16 -3.82
C ALA A 117 -3.59 4.83 -2.62
N LEU A 118 -4.03 3.94 -1.72
CA LEU A 118 -3.23 3.49 -0.59
C LEU A 118 -2.00 2.69 -1.02
N LEU A 119 -2.10 1.86 -2.07
CA LEU A 119 -0.94 1.14 -2.62
C LEU A 119 0.11 2.12 -3.16
N LEU A 120 -0.31 3.20 -3.82
CA LEU A 120 0.58 4.26 -4.29
C LEU A 120 1.26 4.99 -3.13
N LEU A 121 0.51 5.31 -2.07
CA LEU A 121 1.05 5.95 -0.87
C LEU A 121 2.04 5.03 -0.14
N ALA A 122 1.70 3.75 0.02
CA ALA A 122 2.52 2.77 0.73
C ALA A 122 3.82 2.42 -0.03
N ALA A 123 3.82 2.48 -1.36
CA ALA A 123 5.02 2.23 -2.15
C ALA A 123 6.14 3.26 -1.87
N SER A 124 5.79 4.51 -1.57
CA SER A 124 6.76 5.58 -1.34
C SER A 124 7.73 5.33 -0.17
N PRO A 125 7.28 5.11 1.09
CA PRO A 125 8.20 4.84 2.20
C PRO A 125 8.97 3.54 2.02
N VAL A 126 8.35 2.55 1.36
CA VAL A 126 8.98 1.24 1.09
C VAL A 126 10.12 1.37 0.08
N LEU A 127 9.97 2.22 -0.94
CA LEU A 127 11.06 2.55 -1.87
C LEU A 127 12.20 3.32 -1.17
N HIS A 128 11.87 4.27 -0.28
CA HIS A 128 12.89 5.03 0.46
C HIS A 128 13.74 4.11 1.36
N ALA A 129 13.13 3.12 2.01
CA ALA A 129 13.87 2.16 2.83
C ALA A 129 14.89 1.32 2.03
N ALA A 130 14.66 1.10 0.74
CA ALA A 130 15.57 0.36 -0.14
C ALA A 130 16.52 1.27 -0.95
N PHE A 131 16.35 2.58 -0.88
CA PHE A 131 17.12 3.55 -1.65
C PHE A 131 18.60 3.52 -1.22
N LEU A 132 19.51 3.52 -2.20
CA LEU A 132 20.99 3.48 -2.04
C LEU A 132 21.59 2.40 -1.09
N GLN A 133 20.81 1.41 -0.67
CA GLN A 133 21.32 0.26 0.09
C GLN A 133 22.29 -0.59 -0.77
N PRO A 134 23.42 -1.09 -0.23
CA PRO A 134 24.44 -1.77 -1.02
C PRO A 134 24.05 -3.20 -1.46
N GLN A 135 23.14 -3.86 -0.75
CA GLN A 135 22.81 -5.27 -0.95
C GLN A 135 21.96 -5.46 -2.21
N THR A 136 22.33 -6.36 -3.12
CA THR A 136 21.51 -6.68 -4.31
C THR A 136 20.15 -7.26 -3.92
N SER A 137 20.08 -8.01 -2.81
CA SER A 137 18.84 -8.60 -2.31
C SER A 137 17.77 -7.58 -1.96
N ARG A 138 18.14 -6.31 -1.72
CA ARG A 138 17.20 -5.20 -1.49
C ARG A 138 16.16 -5.08 -2.60
N LEU A 139 16.47 -5.51 -3.82
CA LEU A 139 15.61 -5.41 -5.00
C LEU A 139 14.24 -6.07 -4.82
N LEU A 140 14.10 -7.02 -3.88
CA LEU A 140 12.79 -7.54 -3.48
C LEU A 140 11.84 -6.38 -3.09
N VAL A 141 12.32 -5.42 -2.32
CA VAL A 141 11.49 -4.31 -1.84
C VAL A 141 11.01 -3.39 -2.98
N PRO A 142 11.89 -2.82 -3.84
CA PRO A 142 11.46 -2.03 -5.00
C PRO A 142 10.61 -2.81 -5.99
N ILE A 143 10.90 -4.08 -6.28
CA ILE A 143 10.10 -4.88 -7.22
C ILE A 143 8.64 -4.95 -6.73
N LEU A 144 8.44 -5.27 -5.44
CA LEU A 144 7.11 -5.29 -4.85
C LEU A 144 6.46 -3.90 -4.89
N ALA A 145 7.21 -2.85 -4.55
CA ALA A 145 6.69 -1.48 -4.57
C ALA A 145 6.26 -1.07 -5.99
N TYR A 146 7.00 -1.42 -7.04
CA TYR A 146 6.57 -1.16 -8.42
C TYR A 146 5.34 -1.97 -8.83
N VAL A 147 5.19 -3.21 -8.34
CA VAL A 147 3.94 -3.97 -8.50
C VAL A 147 2.77 -3.24 -7.85
N TRP A 148 2.95 -2.68 -6.64
CA TRP A 148 1.94 -1.85 -5.99
C TRP A 148 1.67 -0.55 -6.72
N VAL A 149 2.68 0.11 -7.28
CA VAL A 149 2.51 1.33 -8.07
C VAL A 149 1.67 1.05 -9.31
N LEU A 150 2.08 0.05 -10.12
CA LEU A 150 1.34 -0.32 -11.32
C LEU A 150 -0.07 -0.77 -10.98
N GLY A 151 -0.22 -1.68 -10.01
CA GLY A 151 -1.51 -2.12 -9.51
C GLY A 151 -2.36 -0.94 -9.06
N GLY A 152 -1.82 -0.05 -8.24
CA GLY A 152 -2.49 1.14 -7.73
C GLY A 152 -2.98 2.07 -8.82
N MET A 153 -2.16 2.36 -9.84
CA MET A 153 -2.55 3.14 -11.01
C MET A 153 -3.75 2.50 -11.74
N PHE A 154 -3.69 1.20 -12.00
CA PHE A 154 -4.78 0.46 -12.64
C PHE A 154 -6.04 0.42 -11.77
N LEU A 155 -5.92 0.26 -10.45
CA LEU A 155 -7.07 0.22 -9.55
C LEU A 155 -7.77 1.57 -9.43
N VAL A 156 -7.04 2.68 -9.51
CA VAL A 156 -7.61 4.03 -9.51
C VAL A 156 -8.34 4.31 -10.83
N GLY A 157 -7.72 4.02 -11.98
CA GLY A 157 -8.28 4.32 -13.30
C GLY A 157 -9.32 3.31 -13.79
N MET A 158 -9.08 2.02 -13.57
CA MET A 158 -9.88 0.89 -14.06
C MET A 158 -10.21 -0.09 -12.91
N PRO A 159 -11.03 0.33 -11.93
CA PRO A 159 -11.29 -0.46 -10.73
C PRO A 159 -12.01 -1.79 -10.98
N TYR A 160 -12.68 -1.94 -12.12
CA TYR A 160 -13.33 -3.20 -12.49
C TYR A 160 -12.32 -4.36 -12.66
N LEU A 161 -11.05 -4.06 -12.94
CA LEU A 161 -10.00 -5.07 -13.07
C LEU A 161 -9.80 -5.89 -11.78
N LEU A 162 -9.96 -5.28 -10.59
CA LEU A 162 -9.88 -6.03 -9.34
C LEU A 162 -11.05 -7.00 -9.20
N ARG A 163 -12.27 -6.56 -9.54
CA ARG A 163 -13.46 -7.42 -9.52
C ARG A 163 -13.27 -8.62 -10.45
N ASP A 164 -12.77 -8.38 -11.66
CA ASP A 164 -12.58 -9.42 -12.66
C ASP A 164 -11.46 -10.38 -12.26
N GLY A 165 -10.36 -9.85 -11.71
CA GLY A 165 -9.28 -10.65 -11.13
C GLY A 165 -9.75 -11.54 -9.97
N ILE A 166 -10.57 -11.01 -9.05
CA ILE A 166 -11.16 -11.78 -7.95
C ILE A 166 -12.10 -12.86 -8.52
N THR A 167 -12.93 -12.52 -9.50
CA THR A 167 -13.83 -13.48 -10.13
C THR A 167 -13.06 -14.63 -10.79
N TRP A 168 -11.98 -14.31 -11.51
CA TRP A 168 -11.10 -15.30 -12.13
C TRP A 168 -10.37 -16.19 -11.12
N ALA A 169 -9.87 -15.61 -10.03
CA ALA A 169 -9.12 -16.33 -8.99
C ALA A 169 -10.03 -17.24 -8.16
N THR A 170 -11.27 -16.80 -7.90
CA THR A 170 -12.24 -17.54 -7.09
C THR A 170 -13.07 -18.56 -7.90
N ALA A 171 -12.97 -18.56 -9.23
CA ALA A 171 -13.64 -19.54 -10.09
C ALA A 171 -13.08 -20.96 -9.93
N ASN A 172 -11.81 -21.10 -9.52
CA ASN A 172 -11.19 -22.38 -9.23
C ASN A 172 -10.45 -22.31 -7.89
N PRO A 173 -10.80 -23.15 -6.89
CA PRO A 173 -10.13 -23.16 -5.59
C PRO A 173 -8.60 -23.33 -5.68
N GLY A 174 -8.11 -24.07 -6.69
CA GLY A 174 -6.68 -24.23 -6.95
C GLY A 174 -5.99 -22.92 -7.33
N ARG A 175 -6.63 -22.05 -8.13
CA ARG A 175 -6.08 -20.74 -8.51
C ARG A 175 -5.95 -19.82 -7.31
N TRP A 176 -6.98 -19.78 -6.46
CA TRP A 176 -6.95 -19.01 -5.22
C TRP A 176 -5.83 -19.49 -4.28
N LYS A 177 -5.73 -20.80 -4.08
CA LYS A 177 -4.68 -21.39 -3.24
C LYS A 177 -3.30 -21.12 -3.80
N MET A 178 -3.11 -21.19 -5.12
CA MET A 178 -1.84 -20.89 -5.77
C MET A 178 -1.46 -19.40 -5.63
N ALA A 179 -2.42 -18.48 -5.84
CA ALA A 179 -2.18 -17.05 -5.64
C ALA A 179 -1.84 -16.73 -4.18
N SER A 180 -2.58 -17.32 -3.24
CA SER A 180 -2.33 -17.18 -1.80
C SER A 180 -0.96 -17.76 -1.41
N ALA A 181 -0.63 -18.96 -1.89
CA ALA A 181 0.67 -19.57 -1.65
C ALA A 181 1.83 -18.74 -2.24
N GLY A 182 1.64 -18.15 -3.43
CA GLY A 182 2.64 -17.29 -4.07
C GLY A 182 2.94 -16.04 -3.24
N GLY A 183 1.91 -15.33 -2.77
CA GLY A 183 2.11 -14.15 -1.91
C GLY A 183 2.70 -14.51 -0.54
N ALA A 184 2.29 -15.64 0.06
CA ALA A 184 2.89 -16.14 1.29
C ALA A 184 4.37 -16.52 1.10
N ALA A 185 4.71 -17.20 0.00
CA ALA A 185 6.08 -17.58 -0.33
C ALA A 185 6.96 -16.34 -0.54
N TYR A 186 6.44 -15.31 -1.22
CA TYR A 186 7.15 -14.04 -1.36
C TYR A 186 7.37 -13.34 -0.01
N GLY A 187 6.37 -13.34 0.87
CA GLY A 187 6.50 -12.83 2.24
C GLY A 187 7.54 -13.59 3.06
N VAL A 188 7.55 -14.93 3.01
CA VAL A 188 8.55 -15.77 3.68
C VAL A 188 9.95 -15.48 3.13
N LEU A 189 10.11 -15.39 1.81
CA LEU A 189 11.37 -15.02 1.17
C LEU A 189 11.87 -13.67 1.70
N MET A 190 10.99 -12.66 1.75
CA MET A 190 11.32 -11.33 2.25
C MET A 190 11.73 -11.37 3.73
N LEU A 191 11.04 -12.14 4.59
CA LEU A 191 11.40 -12.31 6.00
C LEU A 191 12.75 -13.00 6.19
N VAL A 192 13.00 -14.07 5.45
CA VAL A 192 14.27 -14.82 5.51
C VAL A 192 15.42 -13.92 5.08
N VAL A 193 15.28 -13.24 3.95
CA VAL A 193 16.30 -12.31 3.44
C VAL A 193 16.52 -11.14 4.40
N ALA A 194 15.46 -10.56 4.98
CA ALA A 194 15.57 -9.51 5.98
C ALA A 194 16.30 -9.97 7.24
N ALA A 195 16.13 -11.23 7.65
CA ALA A 195 16.80 -11.77 8.83
C ALA A 195 18.30 -12.01 8.60
N ILE A 196 18.67 -12.54 7.43
CA ILE A 196 20.03 -13.04 7.17
C ILE A 196 20.92 -12.08 6.38
N ALA A 197 20.34 -11.15 5.61
CA ALA A 197 21.08 -10.36 4.62
C ALA A 197 20.86 -8.84 4.72
N TRP A 198 19.92 -8.37 5.55
CA TRP A 198 19.63 -6.95 5.77
C TRP A 198 19.84 -6.52 7.23
#